data_AF-A0A7V9LCT3-F1
#
_entry.id   AF-A0A7V9LCT3-F1
#
_cell.length_a   1.000
_cell.length_b   1.000
_cell.length_c   1.000
_cell.angle_alpha   90.00
_cell.angle_beta   90.00
_cell.angle_gamma   90.00
#
_symmetry.space_group_name_H-M   'P 1'
#
loop_
_entity.id
_entity.type
_entity.pdbx_description
1 polymer ?
#
loop_
_entity_poly.entity_id
_entity_poly.type
_entity_poly.pdbx_seq_one_letter_code
_entity_poly.pdbx_strand_id
1 'polypeptide(L)'
;MTCDREIPRGYPRIAEPCNDGRIPNAKYQYHCLECAIEQQPKLVREILVSETFDEGQVPDATALKQELQDRIEALEAKKPVPPRRVQLGPDRQVESLMQQLYDTPDDRDVLAVLADALTERGDLRGELIVLDLALGPDEGDEDQENRRNELRYRLLPRVCRSEVARAIVTWGFGFIDHAVVGDTQPYGGKLFPDVWSHGSLRLLRELTVNGDPGDWLGSKFPALRRLAIGYGRLDSLPSSLPRLEELRLTCRVDRAGAELLAAVLGDRKLARIELGHMARPDVVRERLAQLCDELVTFTDNDRATW
;
A
#
# COMPACT_ATOMS: atom_id res chain seq x y z
N MET A 1 16.77 -15.37 -0.66
CA MET A 1 17.12 -16.68 -1.23
C MET A 1 18.00 -16.46 -2.45
N THR A 2 19.31 -16.65 -2.35
CA THR A 2 20.18 -16.86 -3.51
C THR A 2 20.05 -18.32 -3.94
N CYS A 3 20.07 -18.59 -5.23
CA CYS A 3 20.49 -19.91 -5.66
C CYS A 3 21.95 -20.07 -5.22
N ASP A 4 22.23 -20.92 -4.22
CA ASP A 4 23.60 -21.16 -3.76
C ASP A 4 24.43 -21.96 -4.77
N ARG A 5 23.85 -22.33 -5.92
CA ARG A 5 24.58 -22.97 -7.01
C ARG A 5 25.32 -21.92 -7.82
N GLU A 6 26.58 -22.22 -8.10
CA GLU A 6 27.39 -21.45 -9.03
C GLU A 6 26.73 -21.47 -10.42
N ILE A 7 26.43 -20.28 -10.97
CA ILE A 7 25.86 -20.15 -12.31
C ILE A 7 27.04 -20.14 -13.30
N PRO A 8 27.20 -21.16 -14.16
CA PRO A 8 28.34 -21.22 -15.05
C PRO A 8 28.34 -20.05 -16.04
N ARG A 9 29.53 -19.61 -16.44
CA ARG A 9 29.67 -18.49 -17.38
C ARG A 9 28.97 -18.82 -18.71
N GLY A 10 28.14 -17.89 -19.19
CA GLY A 10 27.38 -18.05 -20.44
C GLY A 10 26.01 -18.71 -20.28
N TYR A 11 25.62 -19.13 -19.07
CA TYR A 11 24.27 -19.62 -18.82
C TYR A 11 23.28 -18.47 -18.60
N PRO A 12 22.04 -18.60 -19.10
CA PRO A 12 20.98 -17.64 -18.82
C PRO A 12 20.72 -17.53 -17.32
N ARG A 13 20.54 -16.29 -16.86
CA ARG A 13 20.25 -15.97 -15.45
C ARG A 13 19.25 -14.83 -15.36
N ILE A 14 18.46 -14.82 -14.30
CA ILE A 14 17.53 -13.73 -14.01
C ILE A 14 18.18 -12.80 -13.00
N ALA A 15 18.20 -11.51 -13.33
CA ALA A 15 18.65 -10.47 -12.42
C ALA A 15 17.42 -9.86 -11.74
N GLU A 16 17.31 -10.04 -10.44
CA GLU A 16 16.29 -9.41 -9.61
C GLU A 16 16.92 -8.16 -8.95
N PRO A 17 16.37 -6.95 -9.15
CA PRO A 17 16.84 -5.77 -8.46
C PRO A 17 16.51 -5.88 -6.96
N CYS A 18 17.54 -6.01 -6.13
CA CYS A 18 17.43 -5.91 -4.68
C CYS A 18 17.55 -4.44 -4.29
N ASN A 19 16.45 -3.71 -4.38
CA ASN A 19 16.40 -2.36 -3.88
C ASN A 19 15.86 -2.38 -2.44
N ASP A 20 16.79 -2.39 -1.47
CA ASP A 20 16.45 -2.23 -0.05
C ASP A 20 16.17 -0.76 0.33
N GLY A 21 16.21 0.15 -0.65
CA GLY A 21 16.00 1.58 -0.48
C GLY A 21 17.16 2.32 0.20
N ARG A 22 18.23 1.62 0.62
CA ARG A 22 19.33 2.20 1.40
C ARG A 22 20.60 2.46 0.59
N ILE A 23 20.74 1.86 -0.59
CA ILE A 23 21.96 1.96 -1.41
C ILE A 23 21.63 2.62 -2.76
N PRO A 24 22.35 3.69 -3.17
CA PRO A 24 22.05 4.42 -4.42
C PRO A 24 22.29 3.62 -5.71
N ASN A 25 22.99 2.48 -5.62
CA ASN A 25 23.28 1.61 -6.76
C ASN A 25 22.42 0.36 -6.67
N ALA A 26 21.73 0.03 -7.77
CA ALA A 26 20.97 -1.21 -7.87
C ALA A 26 21.89 -2.42 -7.62
N LYS A 27 21.70 -3.09 -6.49
CA LYS A 27 22.26 -4.43 -6.28
C LYS A 27 21.33 -5.40 -7.00
N TYR A 28 21.91 -6.28 -7.80
CA TYR A 28 21.16 -7.34 -8.46
C TYR A 28 21.47 -8.66 -7.79
N GLN A 29 20.44 -9.41 -7.46
CA GLN A 29 20.55 -10.80 -7.10
C GLN A 29 20.32 -11.64 -8.36
N TYR A 30 21.26 -12.53 -8.65
CA TYR A 30 21.17 -13.38 -9.82
C TYR A 30 20.65 -14.76 -9.44
N HIS A 31 19.68 -15.22 -10.22
CA HIS A 31 19.07 -16.53 -10.07
C HIS A 31 19.36 -17.39 -11.28
N CYS A 32 19.66 -18.66 -11.04
CA CYS A 32 19.65 -19.65 -12.10
C CYS A 32 18.23 -19.71 -12.69
N LEU A 33 18.11 -19.79 -14.02
CA LEU A 33 16.80 -19.74 -14.68
C LEU A 33 15.86 -20.83 -14.17
N GLU A 34 16.37 -22.05 -13.96
CA GLU A 34 15.61 -23.16 -13.38
C GLU A 34 15.05 -22.84 -11.99
N CYS A 35 15.90 -22.30 -11.13
CA CYS A 35 15.57 -21.90 -9.77
C CYS A 35 14.48 -20.83 -9.77
N ALA A 36 14.59 -19.86 -10.67
CA ALA A 36 13.62 -18.78 -10.79
C ALA A 36 12.26 -19.26 -11.32
N ILE A 37 12.23 -20.21 -12.26
CA ILE A 37 10.97 -20.82 -12.73
C ILE A 37 10.24 -21.54 -11.60
N GLU A 38 10.97 -22.30 -10.78
CA GLU A 38 10.38 -23.07 -9.68
C GLU A 38 9.90 -22.16 -8.55
N GLN A 39 10.73 -21.19 -8.15
CA GLN A 39 10.46 -20.34 -6.98
C GLN A 39 9.57 -19.15 -7.31
N GLN A 40 9.76 -18.54 -8.49
CA GLN A 40 9.09 -17.30 -8.90
C GLN A 40 8.61 -17.34 -10.37
N PRO A 41 7.72 -18.28 -10.76
CA PRO A 41 7.26 -18.42 -12.15
C PRO A 41 6.61 -17.15 -12.74
N LYS A 42 6.06 -16.28 -11.89
CA LYS A 42 5.48 -15.00 -12.31
C LYS A 42 6.52 -13.99 -12.79
N LEU A 43 7.65 -13.88 -12.08
CA LEU A 43 8.74 -12.99 -12.48
C LEU A 43 9.31 -13.43 -13.83
N VAL A 44 9.49 -14.74 -14.03
CA VAL A 44 9.94 -15.30 -15.30
C VAL A 44 8.94 -14.96 -16.42
N ARG A 45 7.64 -15.08 -16.17
CA ARG A 45 6.59 -14.70 -17.14
C ARG A 45 6.61 -13.21 -17.48
N GLU A 46 6.81 -12.33 -16.50
CA GLU A 46 6.93 -10.89 -16.76
C GLU A 46 8.13 -10.57 -17.66
N ILE A 47 9.27 -11.20 -17.40
CA ILE A 47 10.49 -11.07 -18.24
C ILE A 47 10.25 -11.61 -19.66
N LEU A 48 9.51 -12.73 -19.79
CA LEU A 48 9.13 -13.29 -21.09
C LEU A 48 8.29 -12.30 -21.91
N VAL A 49 7.31 -11.66 -21.27
CA VAL A 49 6.38 -10.71 -21.90
C VAL A 49 7.05 -9.37 -22.20
N SER A 50 7.95 -8.89 -21.35
CA SER A 50 8.67 -7.63 -21.58
C SER A 50 9.75 -7.73 -22.65
N GLU A 51 10.04 -8.95 -23.14
CA GLU A 51 11.08 -9.25 -24.13
C GLU A 51 12.45 -8.68 -23.76
N THR A 52 12.75 -8.54 -22.48
CA THR A 52 13.99 -7.94 -21.97
C THR A 52 15.20 -8.87 -22.05
N PHE A 53 15.24 -9.74 -23.06
CA PHE A 53 16.36 -10.62 -23.34
C PHE A 53 17.44 -9.83 -24.07
N ASP A 54 18.69 -10.01 -23.68
CA ASP A 54 19.81 -9.63 -24.53
C ASP A 54 19.90 -10.66 -25.67
N GLU A 55 19.27 -10.35 -26.81
CA GLU A 55 19.21 -11.23 -27.99
C GLU A 55 20.61 -11.65 -28.48
N GLY A 56 21.64 -10.84 -28.21
CA GLY A 56 23.02 -11.16 -28.55
C GLY A 56 23.63 -12.29 -27.70
N GLN A 57 23.03 -12.63 -26.56
CA GLN A 57 23.53 -13.65 -25.63
C GLN A 57 22.73 -14.95 -25.63
N VAL A 58 21.56 -14.98 -26.28
CA VAL A 58 20.68 -16.15 -26.34
C VAL A 58 20.60 -16.63 -27.80
N PRO A 59 21.30 -17.71 -28.19
CA PRO A 59 21.38 -18.16 -29.58
C PRO A 59 20.03 -18.48 -30.23
N ASP A 60 19.02 -18.83 -29.44
CA ASP A 60 17.64 -19.06 -29.90
C ASP A 60 16.65 -18.57 -28.83
N ALA A 61 16.43 -17.26 -28.80
CA ALA A 61 15.53 -16.62 -27.84
C ALA A 61 14.08 -17.14 -27.96
N THR A 62 13.64 -17.50 -29.17
CA THR A 62 12.28 -18.01 -29.42
C THR A 62 12.10 -19.39 -28.80
N ALA A 63 13.03 -20.32 -29.01
CA ALA A 63 12.97 -21.65 -28.41
C ALA A 63 13.01 -21.57 -26.87
N LEU A 64 13.88 -20.73 -26.32
CA LEU A 64 13.96 -20.52 -24.88
C LEU A 64 12.65 -19.95 -24.30
N LYS A 65 12.05 -18.96 -24.98
CA LYS A 65 10.75 -18.39 -24.56
C LYS A 65 9.67 -19.48 -24.49
N GLN A 66 9.58 -20.34 -25.50
CA GLN A 66 8.60 -21.43 -25.52
C GLN A 66 8.85 -22.46 -24.41
N GLU A 67 10.10 -22.90 -24.21
CA GLU A 67 10.44 -23.86 -23.15
C GLU A 67 10.05 -23.32 -21.76
N LEU A 68 10.34 -22.04 -21.51
CA LEU A 68 10.01 -21.39 -20.25
C LEU A 68 8.50 -21.29 -20.04
N GLN A 69 7.76 -20.93 -21.09
CA GLN A 69 6.29 -20.89 -21.05
C GLN A 69 5.70 -22.26 -20.71
N ASP A 70 6.14 -23.32 -21.40
CA ASP A 70 5.67 -24.70 -21.17
C ASP A 70 5.96 -25.17 -19.74
N ARG A 71 7.15 -24.87 -19.20
CA ARG A 71 7.50 -25.22 -17.80
C ARG A 71 6.65 -24.47 -16.79
N ILE A 72 6.39 -23.18 -17.01
CA ILE A 72 5.53 -22.38 -16.13
C ILE A 72 4.11 -22.95 -16.14
N GLU A 73 3.56 -23.27 -17.31
CA GLU A 73 2.24 -23.88 -17.45
C GLU A 73 2.15 -25.24 -16.76
N ALA A 74 3.17 -26.10 -16.92
CA ALA A 74 3.24 -27.39 -16.23
C ALA A 74 3.30 -27.26 -14.69
N LEU A 75 4.02 -26.25 -14.18
CA LEU A 75 4.07 -25.97 -12.74
C LEU A 75 2.73 -25.43 -12.22
N GLU A 76 2.06 -24.57 -12.98
CA GLU A 76 0.74 -24.05 -12.62
C GLU A 76 -0.33 -25.14 -12.65
N ALA A 77 -0.29 -26.06 -13.62
CA ALA A 77 -1.18 -27.21 -13.70
C ALA A 77 -1.03 -28.18 -12.52
N LYS A 78 0.18 -28.27 -11.94
CA LYS A 78 0.47 -29.10 -10.75
C LYS A 78 0.09 -28.41 -9.44
N LYS A 79 -0.09 -27.08 -9.42
CA LYS A 79 -0.47 -26.40 -8.18
C LYS A 79 -1.89 -26.85 -7.81
N PRO A 80 -2.10 -27.35 -6.57
CA PRO A 80 -3.44 -27.69 -6.13
C PRO A 80 -4.30 -26.44 -6.31
N VAL A 81 -5.42 -26.59 -7.02
CA VAL A 81 -6.39 -25.51 -7.15
C VAL A 81 -6.74 -25.11 -5.72
N PRO A 82 -6.43 -23.86 -5.32
CA PRO A 82 -6.73 -23.45 -3.96
C PRO A 82 -8.22 -23.70 -3.73
N PRO A 83 -8.60 -24.31 -2.58
CA PRO A 83 -9.99 -24.63 -2.32
C PRO A 83 -10.83 -23.41 -2.63
N ARG A 84 -11.86 -23.60 -3.48
CA ARG A 84 -12.71 -22.52 -3.98
C ARG A 84 -13.17 -21.74 -2.76
N ARG A 85 -12.65 -20.51 -2.60
CA ARG A 85 -13.01 -19.65 -1.47
C ARG A 85 -14.53 -19.53 -1.50
N VAL A 86 -15.19 -20.10 -0.49
CA VAL A 86 -16.61 -19.87 -0.28
C VAL A 86 -16.74 -18.37 -0.05
N GLN A 87 -17.36 -17.67 -1.00
CA GLN A 87 -17.72 -16.28 -0.80
C GLN A 87 -18.83 -16.27 0.26
N LEU A 88 -18.41 -16.30 1.53
CA LEU A 88 -19.30 -16.02 2.64
C LEU A 88 -19.80 -14.59 2.43
N GLY A 89 -21.12 -14.41 2.42
CA GLY A 89 -21.75 -13.10 2.28
C GLY A 89 -21.28 -12.09 3.36
N PRO A 90 -21.75 -10.84 3.28
CA PRO A 90 -21.44 -9.82 4.28
C PRO A 90 -21.80 -10.34 5.67
N ASP A 91 -20.82 -10.28 6.57
CA ASP A 91 -20.94 -10.80 7.93
C ASP A 91 -21.22 -9.65 8.87
N ARG A 92 -22.45 -9.64 9.40
CA ARG A 92 -22.89 -8.61 10.32
C ARG A 92 -22.02 -8.55 11.58
N GLN A 93 -21.45 -9.67 12.02
CA GLN A 93 -20.57 -9.70 13.18
C GLN A 93 -19.25 -8.99 12.88
N VAL A 94 -18.59 -9.35 11.77
CA VAL A 94 -17.33 -8.71 11.35
C VAL A 94 -17.55 -7.21 11.11
N GLU A 95 -18.64 -6.83 10.44
CA GLU A 95 -18.99 -5.42 10.23
C GLU A 95 -19.20 -4.68 11.55
N SER A 96 -19.88 -5.29 12.52
CA SER A 96 -20.10 -4.70 13.84
C SER A 96 -18.80 -4.52 14.63
N LEU A 97 -17.87 -5.47 14.58
CA LEU A 97 -16.55 -5.37 15.22
C LEU A 97 -15.69 -4.30 14.54
N MET A 98 -15.67 -4.27 13.21
CA MET A 98 -14.96 -3.23 12.45
C MET A 98 -15.48 -1.83 12.79
N GLN A 99 -16.79 -1.67 12.97
CA GLN A 99 -17.39 -0.39 13.33
C GLN A 99 -16.95 0.10 14.71
N GLN A 100 -16.70 -0.80 15.67
CA GLN A 100 -16.14 -0.45 16.98
C GLN A 100 -14.69 0.03 16.84
N LEU A 101 -13.89 -0.67 16.03
CA LEU A 101 -12.48 -0.34 15.80
C LEU A 101 -12.27 0.96 15.03
N TYR A 102 -13.28 1.52 14.35
CA TYR A 102 -13.12 2.82 13.68
C TYR A 102 -12.92 3.99 14.64
N ASP A 103 -13.38 3.86 15.88
CA ASP A 103 -13.18 4.87 16.92
C ASP A 103 -11.97 4.53 17.80
N THR A 104 -11.70 3.25 18.05
CA THR A 104 -10.59 2.76 18.87
C THR A 104 -9.81 1.63 18.16
N PRO A 105 -8.99 1.96 17.15
CA PRO A 105 -8.37 0.96 16.27
C PRO A 105 -7.34 0.04 16.94
N ASP A 106 -6.83 0.44 18.11
CA ASP A 106 -5.87 -0.33 18.91
C ASP A 106 -6.54 -1.10 20.07
N ASP A 107 -7.87 -1.20 20.10
CA ASP A 107 -8.60 -1.97 21.12
C ASP A 107 -8.30 -3.47 20.96
N ARG A 108 -7.39 -3.96 21.80
CA ARG A 108 -6.85 -5.33 21.75
C ARG A 108 -7.92 -6.39 22.00
N ASP A 109 -8.92 -6.09 22.84
CA ASP A 109 -9.99 -7.05 23.16
C ASP A 109 -10.91 -7.23 21.94
N VAL A 110 -11.29 -6.12 21.29
CA VAL A 110 -12.10 -6.16 20.06
C VAL A 110 -11.30 -6.78 18.90
N LEU A 111 -10.00 -6.48 18.80
CA LEU A 111 -9.10 -7.08 17.81
C LEU A 111 -8.98 -8.59 17.98
N ALA A 112 -8.88 -9.10 19.21
CA ALA A 112 -8.82 -10.54 19.48
C ALA A 112 -10.09 -11.25 19.00
N VAL A 113 -11.28 -10.70 19.32
CA VAL A 113 -12.56 -11.26 18.86
C VAL A 113 -12.69 -11.18 17.33
N LEU A 114 -12.21 -10.09 16.72
CA LEU A 114 -12.18 -9.95 15.27
C LEU A 114 -11.24 -10.98 14.62
N ALA A 115 -10.10 -11.28 15.25
CA ALA A 115 -9.14 -12.24 14.74
C ALA A 115 -9.73 -13.65 14.63
N ASP A 116 -10.47 -14.09 15.67
CA ASP A 116 -11.19 -15.36 15.67
C ASP A 116 -12.23 -15.39 14.54
N ALA A 117 -13.08 -14.36 14.46
CA ALA A 117 -14.11 -14.26 13.43
C ALA A 117 -13.53 -14.25 11.99
N LEU A 118 -12.38 -13.61 11.77
CA LEU A 118 -11.69 -13.61 10.47
C LEU A 118 -11.07 -14.99 10.16
N THR A 119 -10.52 -15.66 11.17
CA THR A 119 -9.89 -16.98 11.04
C THR A 119 -10.92 -18.05 10.69
N GLU A 120 -12.07 -18.06 11.35
CA GLU A 120 -13.19 -18.96 11.05
C GLU A 120 -13.67 -18.83 9.59
N ARG A 121 -13.50 -17.64 9.00
CA ARG A 121 -13.84 -17.33 7.60
C ARG A 121 -12.71 -17.63 6.62
N GLY A 122 -11.56 -18.09 7.10
CA GLY A 122 -10.38 -18.33 6.29
C GLY A 122 -9.70 -17.06 5.77
N ASP A 123 -9.90 -15.91 6.45
CA ASP A 123 -9.20 -14.67 6.16
C ASP A 123 -7.86 -14.64 6.90
N LEU A 124 -6.77 -14.50 6.14
CA LEU A 124 -5.40 -14.48 6.65
C LEU A 124 -5.12 -13.33 7.63
N ARG A 125 -5.97 -12.28 7.63
CA ARG A 125 -5.85 -11.19 8.60
C ARG A 125 -6.10 -11.67 10.03
N GLY A 126 -6.94 -12.68 10.24
CA GLY A 126 -7.16 -13.24 11.58
C GLY A 126 -5.86 -13.76 12.19
N GLU A 127 -5.14 -14.61 11.46
CA GLU A 127 -3.83 -15.12 11.88
C GLU A 127 -2.82 -13.99 12.12
N LEU A 128 -2.78 -12.97 11.24
CA LEU A 128 -1.87 -11.84 11.40
C LEU A 128 -2.17 -11.03 12.67
N ILE A 129 -3.43 -10.78 12.99
CA ILE A 129 -3.82 -10.07 14.22
C ILE A 129 -3.37 -10.86 15.45
N VAL A 130 -3.57 -12.20 15.47
CA VAL A 130 -3.12 -13.05 16.58
C VAL A 130 -1.60 -12.93 16.78
N LEU A 131 -0.82 -12.99 15.70
CA LEU A 131 0.63 -12.84 15.76
C LEU A 131 1.03 -11.45 16.24
N ASP A 132 0.43 -10.38 15.73
CA ASP A 132 0.72 -9.00 16.15
C ASP A 132 0.33 -8.76 17.62
N LEU A 133 -0.72 -9.42 18.14
CA LEU A 133 -1.12 -9.32 19.55
C LEU A 133 -0.21 -10.13 20.48
N ALA A 134 0.33 -11.26 20.01
CA ALA A 134 1.22 -12.12 20.79
C ALA A 134 2.66 -11.59 20.84
N LEU A 135 3.15 -11.07 19.70
CA LEU A 135 4.47 -10.46 19.58
C LEU A 135 4.44 -9.06 20.19
N GLY A 136 4.89 -8.95 21.45
CA GLY A 136 5.21 -7.65 22.03
C GLY A 136 6.31 -6.93 21.23
N PRO A 137 6.59 -5.65 21.53
CA PRO A 137 7.58 -4.86 20.79
C PRO A 137 9.01 -5.45 20.83
N ASP A 138 9.36 -6.26 21.84
CA ASP A 138 10.74 -6.68 22.10
C ASP A 138 10.99 -8.19 22.20
N GLU A 139 9.97 -9.04 22.03
CA GLU A 139 10.11 -10.50 22.20
C GLU A 139 9.32 -11.27 21.16
N GLY A 140 10.03 -11.80 20.16
CA GLY A 140 9.46 -12.66 19.12
C GLY A 140 10.35 -13.85 18.82
N ASP A 141 9.74 -15.02 18.70
CA ASP A 141 10.34 -16.18 18.05
C ASP A 141 10.57 -15.85 16.56
N GLU A 142 11.75 -16.19 16.04
CA GLU A 142 12.16 -15.90 14.65
C GLU A 142 11.13 -16.49 13.65
N ASP A 143 10.59 -17.67 13.96
CA ASP A 143 9.57 -18.32 13.14
C ASP A 143 8.25 -17.53 13.10
N GLN A 144 7.83 -16.95 14.22
CA GLN A 144 6.63 -16.12 14.31
C GLN A 144 6.82 -14.80 13.55
N GLU A 145 7.99 -14.19 13.67
CA GLU A 145 8.32 -12.98 12.93
C GLU A 145 8.37 -13.22 11.42
N ASN A 146 8.99 -14.32 10.99
CA ASN A 146 9.00 -14.74 9.59
C ASN A 146 7.59 -14.97 9.05
N ARG A 147 6.73 -15.66 9.81
CA ARG A 147 5.34 -15.88 9.43
C ARG A 147 4.54 -14.59 9.36
N ARG A 148 4.70 -13.69 10.34
CA ARG A 148 4.10 -12.35 10.35
C ARG A 148 4.49 -11.57 9.09
N ASN A 149 5.77 -11.56 8.74
CA ASN A 149 6.28 -10.85 7.56
C ASN A 149 5.73 -11.46 6.25
N GLU A 150 5.62 -12.78 6.15
CA GLU A 150 4.97 -13.44 5.01
C GLU A 150 3.51 -13.00 4.85
N LEU A 151 2.73 -13.01 5.95
CA LEU A 151 1.33 -12.60 5.95
C LEU A 151 1.17 -11.13 5.56
N ARG A 152 1.98 -10.22 6.12
CA ARG A 152 2.01 -8.81 5.74
C ARG A 152 2.27 -8.63 4.24
N TYR A 153 3.27 -9.32 3.70
CA TYR A 153 3.55 -9.28 2.26
C TYR A 153 2.34 -9.76 1.44
N ARG A 154 1.72 -10.88 1.82
CA ARG A 154 0.56 -11.46 1.13
C ARG A 154 -0.70 -10.60 1.21
N LEU A 155 -0.87 -9.86 2.30
CA LEU A 155 -1.98 -8.95 2.57
C LEU A 155 -1.70 -7.51 2.10
N LEU A 156 -0.50 -7.21 1.63
CA LEU A 156 -0.16 -5.89 1.11
C LEU A 156 -0.99 -5.58 -0.16
N PRO A 157 -1.78 -4.49 -0.20
CA PRO A 157 -2.53 -4.11 -1.39
C PRO A 157 -1.62 -3.94 -2.60
N ARG A 158 -2.13 -4.22 -3.81
CA ARG A 158 -1.32 -4.15 -5.05
C ARG A 158 -0.67 -2.78 -5.28
N VAL A 159 -1.34 -1.68 -4.92
CA VAL A 159 -0.75 -0.33 -5.04
C VAL A 159 0.51 -0.20 -4.19
N CYS A 160 0.52 -0.83 -3.02
CA CYS A 160 1.63 -0.78 -2.09
C CYS A 160 2.79 -1.69 -2.49
N ARG A 161 2.59 -2.60 -3.45
CA ARG A 161 3.63 -3.46 -4.02
C ARG A 161 4.30 -2.85 -5.25
N SER A 162 3.73 -1.79 -5.81
CA SER A 162 4.26 -1.19 -7.03
C SER A 162 5.55 -0.44 -6.71
N GLU A 163 6.66 -0.87 -7.31
CA GLU A 163 7.93 -0.13 -7.26
C GLU A 163 7.80 1.31 -7.79
N VAL A 164 6.83 1.51 -8.68
CA VAL A 164 6.52 2.81 -9.28
C VAL A 164 5.83 3.73 -8.28
N ALA A 165 4.86 3.21 -7.52
CA ALA A 165 4.16 3.98 -6.50
C ALA A 165 5.03 4.27 -5.26
N ARG A 166 6.14 3.54 -5.07
CA ARG A 166 7.07 3.68 -3.94
C ARG A 166 6.36 3.84 -2.60
N ALA A 167 5.35 2.99 -2.37
CA ALA A 167 4.54 3.14 -1.18
C ALA A 167 5.33 2.75 0.07
N ILE A 168 5.27 3.58 1.10
CA ILE A 168 5.78 3.26 2.43
C ILE A 168 4.55 2.96 3.28
N VAL A 169 4.52 1.80 3.92
CA VAL A 169 3.42 1.41 4.80
C VAL A 169 3.93 1.03 6.17
N THR A 170 3.18 1.41 7.20
CA THR A 170 3.37 0.93 8.57
C THR A 170 2.16 0.08 8.95
N TRP A 171 2.42 -1.08 9.55
CA TRP A 171 1.40 -2.00 10.01
C TRP A 171 1.07 -1.74 11.47
N GLY A 172 -0.23 -1.67 11.79
CA GLY A 172 -0.75 -1.88 13.13
C GLY A 172 -1.06 -3.38 13.34
N PHE A 173 -2.05 -3.70 14.17
CA PHE A 173 -2.48 -5.08 14.42
C PHE A 173 -3.27 -5.65 13.23
N GLY A 174 -2.60 -6.32 12.29
CA GLY A 174 -3.23 -6.94 11.12
C GLY A 174 -3.74 -6.01 10.02
N PHE A 175 -3.66 -4.70 10.24
CA PHE A 175 -4.07 -3.66 9.31
C PHE A 175 -2.92 -2.71 8.99
N ILE A 176 -3.01 -2.04 7.85
CA ILE A 176 -2.14 -0.91 7.52
C ILE A 176 -2.68 0.29 8.26
N ASP A 177 -1.80 0.89 9.06
CA ASP A 177 -2.13 2.02 9.93
C ASP A 177 -1.76 3.36 9.30
N HIS A 178 -0.58 3.41 8.69
CA HIS A 178 -0.06 4.55 7.95
C HIS A 178 0.36 4.11 6.54
N ALA A 179 -0.01 4.90 5.54
CA ALA A 179 0.45 4.72 4.16
C ALA A 179 0.89 6.04 3.55
N VAL A 180 2.07 6.06 2.95
CA VAL A 180 2.55 7.09 2.03
C VAL A 180 2.53 6.49 0.65
N VAL A 181 1.78 7.09 -0.27
CA VAL A 181 1.72 6.67 -1.67
C VAL A 181 2.38 7.78 -2.50
N GLY A 182 3.50 7.42 -3.13
CA GLY A 182 4.30 8.27 -3.99
C GLY A 182 3.59 8.63 -5.29
N ASP A 183 4.29 9.38 -6.13
CA ASP A 183 3.75 9.96 -7.36
C ASP A 183 3.11 8.90 -8.25
N THR A 184 1.81 9.06 -8.48
CA THR A 184 0.98 8.16 -9.30
C THR A 184 0.98 8.53 -10.77
N GLN A 185 1.73 9.57 -11.15
CA GLN A 185 1.79 10.13 -12.51
C GLN A 185 2.01 9.14 -13.66
N PRO A 186 2.87 8.09 -13.58
CA PRO A 186 3.05 7.19 -14.73
C PRO A 186 1.78 6.40 -15.12
N TYR A 187 0.73 6.40 -14.29
CA TYR A 187 -0.54 5.72 -14.58
C TYR A 187 -1.69 6.66 -14.98
N GLY A 188 -1.41 7.92 -15.32
CA GLY A 188 -2.45 8.84 -15.80
C GLY A 188 -3.51 9.20 -14.75
N GLY A 189 -3.11 9.25 -13.47
CA GLY A 189 -3.95 9.76 -12.38
C GLY A 189 -5.12 8.85 -11.95
N LYS A 190 -5.28 7.66 -12.53
CA LYS A 190 -6.30 6.70 -12.08
C LYS A 190 -5.68 5.62 -11.21
N LEU A 191 -5.47 5.96 -9.94
CA LEU A 191 -5.37 4.93 -8.91
C LEU A 191 -6.63 4.05 -8.97
N PHE A 192 -6.44 2.74 -9.13
CA PHE A 192 -7.55 1.79 -9.25
C PHE A 192 -8.42 1.83 -7.98
N PRO A 193 -9.70 2.26 -8.05
CA PRO A 193 -10.57 2.38 -6.87
C PRO A 193 -10.71 1.08 -6.06
N ASP A 194 -10.54 -0.06 -6.73
CA ASP A 194 -10.61 -1.38 -6.11
C ASP A 194 -9.47 -1.64 -5.12
N VAL A 195 -8.31 -1.03 -5.34
CA VAL A 195 -7.16 -1.20 -4.44
C VAL A 195 -7.42 -0.58 -3.09
N TRP A 196 -8.09 0.57 -3.06
CA TRP A 196 -8.50 1.26 -1.85
C TRP A 196 -9.62 0.55 -1.10
N SER A 197 -10.23 -0.46 -1.70
CA SER A 197 -11.23 -1.31 -1.05
C SER A 197 -10.62 -2.54 -0.35
N HIS A 198 -9.28 -2.66 -0.34
CA HIS A 198 -8.59 -3.77 0.30
C HIS A 198 -8.86 -3.83 1.80
N GLY A 199 -9.13 -5.03 2.33
CA GLY A 199 -9.49 -5.23 3.73
C GLY A 199 -8.46 -4.72 4.73
N SER A 200 -7.16 -4.80 4.40
CA SER A 200 -6.07 -4.31 5.26
C SER A 200 -6.02 -2.78 5.41
N LEU A 201 -6.71 -2.01 4.58
CA LEU A 201 -6.74 -0.54 4.67
C LEU A 201 -7.91 -0.01 5.51
N ARG A 202 -8.75 -0.88 6.07
CA ARG A 202 -9.99 -0.47 6.74
C ARG A 202 -9.77 0.31 8.04
N LEU A 203 -8.63 0.12 8.70
CA LEU A 203 -8.22 0.86 9.90
C LEU A 203 -7.10 1.86 9.61
N LEU A 204 -6.91 2.27 8.35
CA LEU A 204 -5.91 3.27 7.98
C LEU A 204 -6.22 4.60 8.68
N ARG A 205 -5.31 5.04 9.56
CA ARG A 205 -5.41 6.30 10.32
C ARG A 205 -4.74 7.47 9.62
N GLU A 206 -3.63 7.19 8.93
CA GLU A 206 -2.81 8.22 8.30
C GLU A 206 -2.56 7.89 6.83
N LEU A 207 -2.83 8.84 5.95
CA LEU A 207 -2.62 8.68 4.51
C LEU A 207 -1.95 9.90 3.92
N THR A 208 -0.79 9.69 3.30
CA THR A 208 -0.15 10.68 2.43
C THR A 208 -0.30 10.24 0.98
N VAL A 209 -0.88 11.09 0.13
CA VAL A 209 -1.04 10.82 -1.30
C VAL A 209 -0.36 11.90 -2.10
N ASN A 210 0.56 11.52 -2.98
CA ASN A 210 1.12 12.42 -3.99
C ASN A 210 0.33 12.29 -5.30
N GLY A 211 -0.46 13.31 -5.62
CA GLY A 211 -1.34 13.36 -6.78
C GLY A 211 -2.78 13.70 -6.40
N ASP A 212 -3.70 13.43 -7.33
CA ASP A 212 -5.12 13.75 -7.17
C ASP A 212 -5.83 12.69 -6.30
N PRO A 213 -6.33 13.05 -5.10
CA PRO A 213 -7.00 12.10 -4.20
C PRO A 213 -8.30 11.51 -4.75
N GLY A 214 -8.92 12.12 -5.76
CA GLY A 214 -10.12 11.61 -6.44
C GLY A 214 -11.33 11.32 -5.53
N ASP A 215 -12.38 10.77 -6.11
CA ASP A 215 -13.63 10.47 -5.37
C ASP A 215 -13.52 9.26 -4.43
N TRP A 216 -12.42 8.50 -4.48
CA TRP A 216 -12.26 7.26 -3.72
C TRP A 216 -11.96 7.48 -2.24
N LEU A 217 -11.50 8.67 -1.86
CA LEU A 217 -11.01 8.93 -0.51
C LEU A 217 -12.12 8.96 0.56
N GLY A 218 -13.36 9.28 0.19
CA GLY A 218 -14.47 9.49 1.14
C GLY A 218 -14.82 8.25 1.99
N SER A 219 -15.75 7.43 1.51
CA SER A 219 -16.34 6.33 2.31
C SER A 219 -15.43 5.12 2.54
N LYS A 220 -14.21 5.12 1.98
CA LYS A 220 -13.32 3.94 2.00
C LYS A 220 -12.49 3.84 3.28
N PHE A 221 -12.21 4.95 3.95
CA PHE A 221 -11.35 5.01 5.15
C PHE A 221 -12.07 5.67 6.34
N PRO A 222 -13.02 4.97 6.97
CA PRO A 222 -13.77 5.50 8.11
C PRO A 222 -12.89 5.81 9.34
N ALA A 223 -11.75 5.12 9.47
CA ALA A 223 -10.77 5.35 10.54
C ALA A 223 -9.74 6.46 10.24
N LEU A 224 -9.77 7.07 9.05
CA LEU A 224 -8.77 8.06 8.66
C LEU A 224 -8.90 9.32 9.51
N ARG A 225 -7.79 9.72 10.15
CA ARG A 225 -7.69 10.92 11.00
C ARG A 225 -6.75 11.96 10.43
N ARG A 226 -5.68 11.54 9.76
CA ARG A 226 -4.71 12.45 9.12
C ARG A 226 -4.63 12.19 7.63
N LEU A 227 -4.74 13.27 6.87
CA LEU A 227 -4.60 13.24 5.43
C LEU A 227 -3.55 14.26 4.99
N ALA A 228 -2.57 13.83 4.21
CA ALA A 228 -1.64 14.70 3.53
C ALA A 228 -1.80 14.58 2.00
N ILE A 229 -1.99 15.72 1.33
CA ILE A 229 -2.09 15.78 -0.14
C ILE A 229 -0.87 16.51 -0.69
N GLY A 230 -0.11 15.75 -1.47
CA GLY A 230 1.09 16.15 -2.18
C GLY A 230 0.85 16.45 -3.64
N TYR A 231 1.32 17.59 -4.15
CA TYR A 231 1.41 17.88 -5.59
C TYR A 231 0.12 17.73 -6.45
N GLY A 232 -1.04 17.50 -5.83
CA GLY A 232 -2.33 17.31 -6.50
C GLY A 232 -3.14 18.59 -6.67
N ARG A 233 -4.37 18.43 -7.12
CA ARG A 233 -5.37 19.50 -7.22
C ARG A 233 -6.50 19.28 -6.23
N LEU A 234 -6.88 20.34 -5.52
CA LEU A 234 -7.99 20.29 -4.57
C LEU A 234 -9.35 20.04 -5.25
N ASP A 235 -9.50 20.42 -6.53
CA ASP A 235 -10.73 20.19 -7.31
C ASP A 235 -11.08 18.70 -7.51
N SER A 236 -10.15 17.80 -7.20
CA SER A 236 -10.35 16.35 -7.21
C SER A 236 -10.76 15.77 -5.85
N LEU A 237 -10.94 16.59 -4.82
CA LEU A 237 -11.43 16.12 -3.52
C LEU A 237 -12.84 15.54 -3.66
N PRO A 238 -13.15 14.45 -2.93
CA PRO A 238 -14.49 13.92 -2.90
C PRO A 238 -15.46 14.94 -2.28
N SER A 239 -16.74 14.79 -2.59
CA SER A 239 -17.82 15.61 -1.99
C SER A 239 -17.91 15.51 -0.46
N SER A 240 -17.31 14.48 0.13
CA SER A 240 -17.20 14.34 1.59
C SER A 240 -15.89 13.67 1.98
N LEU A 241 -15.24 14.22 3.01
CA LEU A 241 -14.08 13.62 3.67
C LEU A 241 -14.50 12.83 4.91
N PRO A 242 -13.74 11.81 5.32
CA PRO A 242 -13.95 11.11 6.60
C PRO A 242 -13.79 12.08 7.80
N ARG A 243 -13.95 11.58 9.03
CA ARG A 243 -13.76 12.38 10.25
C ARG A 243 -12.27 12.67 10.49
N LEU A 244 -11.71 13.53 9.62
CA LEU A 244 -10.34 14.00 9.73
C LEU A 244 -10.18 14.92 10.94
N GLU A 245 -9.07 14.76 11.62
CA GLU A 245 -8.59 15.65 12.68
C GLU A 245 -7.54 16.61 12.10
N GLU A 246 -6.70 16.12 11.18
CA GLU A 246 -5.60 16.90 10.60
C GLU A 246 -5.59 16.80 9.07
N LEU A 247 -5.35 17.93 8.41
CA LEU A 247 -5.19 18.02 6.97
C LEU A 247 -3.92 18.78 6.60
N ARG A 248 -3.02 18.13 5.87
CA ARG A 248 -1.79 18.72 5.36
C ARG A 248 -1.87 18.90 3.85
N LEU A 249 -1.66 20.12 3.38
CA LEU A 249 -1.74 20.48 1.98
C LEU A 249 -0.39 21.04 1.54
N THR A 250 0.34 20.29 0.72
CA THR A 250 1.53 20.83 0.03
C THR A 250 1.20 21.27 -1.39
N CYS A 251 -0.03 21.06 -1.87
CA CYS A 251 -0.51 21.54 -3.16
C CYS A 251 -0.83 23.05 -3.16
N ARG A 252 -1.07 23.60 -4.35
CA ARG A 252 -1.55 24.99 -4.48
C ARG A 252 -2.95 25.11 -3.90
N VAL A 253 -3.10 26.02 -2.93
CA VAL A 253 -4.40 26.42 -2.36
C VAL A 253 -4.66 27.88 -2.70
N ASP A 254 -5.68 28.12 -3.51
CA ASP A 254 -6.20 29.46 -3.81
C ASP A 254 -7.60 29.63 -3.22
N ARG A 255 -8.25 30.77 -3.50
CA ARG A 255 -9.57 31.08 -2.96
C ARG A 255 -10.63 30.03 -3.35
N ALA A 256 -10.60 29.54 -4.59
CA ALA A 256 -11.54 28.52 -5.03
C ALA A 256 -11.29 27.18 -4.31
N GLY A 257 -10.01 26.80 -4.14
CA GLY A 257 -9.63 25.63 -3.35
C GLY A 257 -10.06 25.73 -1.88
N ALA A 258 -9.92 26.90 -1.26
CA ALA A 258 -10.37 27.12 0.12
C ALA A 258 -11.89 27.03 0.28
N GLU A 259 -12.67 27.55 -0.68
CA GLU A 259 -14.13 27.39 -0.67
C GLU A 259 -14.56 25.95 -0.93
N LEU A 260 -13.85 25.22 -1.78
CA LEU A 260 -14.10 23.80 -1.99
C LEU A 260 -13.84 23.00 -0.71
N LEU A 261 -12.72 23.27 -0.02
CA LEU A 261 -12.44 22.65 1.28
C LEU A 261 -13.54 22.96 2.29
N ALA A 262 -14.03 24.21 2.34
CA ALA A 262 -15.14 24.57 3.20
C ALA A 262 -16.42 23.78 2.85
N ALA A 263 -16.73 23.63 1.57
CA ALA A 263 -17.90 22.86 1.12
C ALA A 263 -17.80 21.36 1.47
N VAL A 264 -16.60 20.76 1.32
CA VAL A 264 -16.35 19.34 1.61
C VAL A 264 -16.33 19.04 3.11
N LEU A 265 -15.82 19.98 3.92
CA LEU A 265 -15.84 19.86 5.37
C LEU A 265 -17.23 20.13 5.96
N GLY A 266 -18.02 21.00 5.33
CA GLY A 266 -19.31 21.45 5.84
C GLY A 266 -19.14 22.25 7.12
N ASP A 267 -19.91 21.92 8.16
CA ASP A 267 -19.83 22.57 9.48
C ASP A 267 -18.71 22.01 10.38
N ARG A 268 -17.93 21.02 9.89
CA ARG A 268 -16.87 20.38 10.67
C ARG A 268 -15.64 21.27 10.74
N LYS A 269 -15.07 21.39 11.94
CA LYS A 269 -13.73 21.96 12.15
C LYS A 269 -12.70 20.86 12.31
N LEU A 270 -11.55 21.04 11.67
CA LEU A 270 -10.36 20.22 11.87
C LEU A 270 -9.59 20.73 13.08
N ALA A 271 -8.92 19.85 13.80
CA ALA A 271 -8.00 20.28 14.86
C ALA A 271 -6.86 21.12 14.25
N ARG A 272 -6.35 20.70 13.07
CA ARG A 272 -5.18 21.33 12.45
C ARG A 272 -5.23 21.30 10.93
N ILE A 273 -4.89 22.43 10.31
CA ILE A 273 -4.56 22.50 8.87
C ILE A 273 -3.13 22.96 8.72
N GLU A 274 -2.33 22.20 7.96
CA GLU A 274 -0.96 22.56 7.61
C GLU A 274 -0.85 22.93 6.14
N LEU A 275 -0.24 24.09 5.87
CA LEU A 275 -0.03 24.61 4.53
C LEU A 275 1.46 24.62 4.19
N GLY A 276 1.81 23.89 3.14
CA GLY A 276 3.14 23.94 2.56
C GLY A 276 3.37 25.21 1.75
N HIS A 277 4.61 25.41 1.31
CA HIS A 277 5.07 26.62 0.62
C HIS A 277 4.32 26.98 -0.68
N MET A 278 3.63 26.03 -1.32
CA MET A 278 2.84 26.28 -2.54
C MET A 278 1.45 26.86 -2.25
N ALA A 279 0.94 26.74 -1.03
CA ALA A 279 -0.26 27.44 -0.61
C ALA A 279 0.05 28.94 -0.54
N ARG A 280 -0.85 29.80 -1.05
CA ARG A 280 -0.69 31.26 -0.94
C ARG A 280 -1.40 31.73 0.34
N PRO A 281 -0.76 31.69 1.52
CA PRO A 281 -1.49 31.73 2.79
C PRO A 281 -2.22 33.05 2.94
N ASP A 282 -1.61 34.16 2.49
CA ASP A 282 -2.20 35.50 2.57
C ASP A 282 -3.56 35.64 1.87
N VAL A 283 -3.85 34.80 0.87
CA VAL A 283 -5.10 34.83 0.11
C VAL A 283 -6.20 34.00 0.77
N VAL A 284 -5.83 32.94 1.51
CA VAL A 284 -6.76 31.91 1.99
C VAL A 284 -6.80 31.79 3.52
N ARG A 285 -5.91 32.48 4.24
CA ARG A 285 -5.72 32.35 5.70
C ARG A 285 -7.00 32.56 6.47
N GLU A 286 -7.73 33.64 6.21
CA GLU A 286 -8.98 33.95 6.93
C GLU A 286 -10.01 32.83 6.75
N ARG A 287 -10.15 32.34 5.51
CA ARG A 287 -11.11 31.28 5.21
C ARG A 287 -10.71 29.95 5.84
N LEU A 288 -9.44 29.57 5.76
CA LEU A 288 -8.95 28.32 6.35
C LEU A 288 -8.93 28.34 7.88
N ALA A 289 -8.68 29.49 8.49
CA ALA A 289 -8.75 29.67 9.95
C ALA A 289 -10.18 29.50 10.50
N GLN A 290 -11.21 29.60 9.67
CA GLN A 290 -12.59 29.27 10.07
C GLN A 290 -12.84 27.75 10.09
N LEU A 291 -12.05 26.98 9.34
CA LEU A 291 -12.20 25.54 9.15
C LEU A 291 -11.37 24.70 10.12
N CYS A 292 -10.51 25.33 10.92
CA CYS A 292 -9.67 24.64 11.87
C CYS A 292 -9.45 25.42 13.17
N ASP A 293 -8.96 24.72 14.19
CA ASP A 293 -8.54 25.34 15.45
C ASP A 293 -7.10 25.87 15.37
N GLU A 294 -6.22 25.15 14.66
CA GLU A 294 -4.83 25.53 14.41
C GLU A 294 -4.51 25.58 12.90
N LEU A 295 -4.06 26.74 12.40
CA LEU A 295 -3.57 26.90 11.03
C LEU A 295 -2.06 27.13 11.04
N VAL A 296 -1.30 26.17 10.50
CA VAL A 296 0.17 26.19 10.48
C VAL A 296 0.68 26.34 9.04
N THR A 297 1.72 27.14 8.84
CA THR A 297 2.46 27.21 7.58
C THR A 297 3.85 26.62 7.78
N PHE A 298 4.31 25.74 6.89
CA PHE A 298 5.65 25.13 6.97
C PHE A 298 6.45 25.35 5.69
N THR A 299 7.78 25.27 5.82
CA THR A 299 8.70 25.43 4.68
C THR A 299 9.19 24.07 4.20
N ASP A 300 9.61 23.98 2.94
CA ASP A 300 10.03 22.70 2.33
C ASP A 300 11.23 22.03 3.02
N ASN A 301 11.97 22.74 3.87
CA ASN A 301 13.06 22.17 4.66
C ASN A 301 12.57 21.21 5.77
N ASP A 302 11.28 21.24 6.12
CA ASP A 302 10.68 20.38 7.15
C ASP A 302 10.25 19.00 6.60
N ARG A 303 10.61 18.65 5.36
CA ARG A 303 10.23 17.40 4.69
C ARG A 303 10.88 16.14 5.25
N ALA A 304 11.94 16.26 6.05
CA ALA A 304 12.82 15.13 6.36
C ALA A 304 12.27 14.10 7.37
N THR A 305 11.07 14.30 7.94
CA THR A 305 10.57 13.49 9.06
C THR A 305 9.09 13.18 8.98
N TRP A 306 8.66 12.47 7.92
CA TRP A 306 7.37 11.75 7.91
C TRP A 306 7.51 10.46 7.07
#